data_AF-A0A976GZ73-F1
#
_entry.id   AF-A0A976GZ73-F1
#
_cell.length_a   1.000
_cell.length_b   1.000
_cell.length_c   1.000
_cell.angle_alpha   90.00
_cell.angle_beta   90.00
_cell.angle_gamma   90.00
#
_symmetry.space_group_name_H-M   'P 1'
#
loop_
_entity.id
_entity.type
_entity.pdbx_description
1 polymer ?
#
loop_
_entity_poly.entity_id
_entity_poly.type
_entity_poly.pdbx_seq_one_letter_code
_entity_poly.pdbx_strand_id
1 'polypeptide(L)'
;MQKMIISVTSFALAMASSLAFAGAISMSWKTDKEPVSYQPGDTMHCIIQLLDDGQPLAGKTLQWRRSGDDGVIATGHAVSSASQPVVIITSIKQPGFVRIEVDVLEPDGSPMKAPNGEALRFEGGAAAHPEKLLGSTEPADFDAFWERQKARLAEVPMTAELKEIADARPGFQIYDVKVACASKRPLTAYLAIPNGCREKSLPAQVMFHGYGVSGATIQTSPDRIVLDVGAHGLENGREDAYYKALEEGELKNYGFNNEENARPETAYFNGVLLRVMRALQYIKTRPEWNGHDLIVSGPSQGGFQAIAAAALDPDVTRCDVCSDGVRTTQQVSLITIPPLSANASSAKLTCSPDSVMISAPHRA
;
A
#
# COMPACT_ATOMS: atom_id res chain seq x y z
N MET A 1 -3.57 10.73 71.27
CA MET A 1 -3.24 9.31 70.99
C MET A 1 -4.52 8.51 70.93
N GLN A 2 -5.01 8.16 69.73
CA GLN A 2 -5.89 6.99 69.55
C GLN A 2 -6.00 6.67 68.06
N LYS A 3 -5.61 5.43 67.73
CA LYS A 3 -5.78 4.82 66.41
C LYS A 3 -7.29 4.69 66.14
N MET A 4 -7.75 5.17 64.99
CA MET A 4 -9.07 4.79 64.48
C MET A 4 -8.88 3.74 63.39
N ILE A 5 -9.13 2.50 63.78
CA ILE A 5 -9.29 1.35 62.90
C ILE A 5 -10.73 1.44 62.38
N ILE A 6 -10.92 1.58 61.07
CA ILE A 6 -12.22 1.38 60.43
C ILE A 6 -12.17 0.02 59.74
N SER A 7 -12.93 -0.91 60.32
CA SER A 7 -13.30 -2.19 59.74
C SER A 7 -14.23 -1.95 58.55
N VAL A 8 -13.90 -2.53 57.40
CA VAL A 8 -14.87 -2.72 56.31
C VAL A 8 -15.03 -4.21 56.13
N THR A 9 -16.11 -4.72 56.71
CA THR A 9 -16.57 -6.09 56.53
C THR A 9 -17.24 -6.20 55.17
N SER A 10 -16.84 -7.22 54.42
CA SER A 10 -17.29 -7.58 53.09
C SER A 10 -18.81 -7.57 52.93
N PHE A 11 -19.30 -6.85 51.92
CA PHE A 11 -20.55 -7.20 51.25
C PHE A 11 -20.19 -7.68 49.85
N ALA A 12 -20.28 -8.99 49.66
CA ALA A 12 -20.11 -9.62 48.36
C ALA A 12 -21.27 -9.18 47.45
N LEU A 13 -20.98 -8.26 46.54
CA LEU A 13 -21.79 -8.08 45.35
C LEU A 13 -21.11 -8.88 44.24
N ALA A 14 -21.60 -10.10 44.01
CA ALA A 14 -21.30 -10.85 42.81
C ALA A 14 -21.94 -10.11 41.63
N MET A 15 -21.24 -9.09 41.12
CA MET A 15 -21.41 -8.66 39.74
C MET A 15 -20.77 -9.75 38.89
N ALA A 16 -21.58 -10.69 38.42
CA ALA A 16 -21.26 -11.43 37.21
C ALA A 16 -21.09 -10.37 36.11
N SER A 17 -19.85 -9.98 35.86
CA SER A 17 -19.51 -9.31 34.62
C SER A 17 -19.74 -10.35 33.54
N SER A 18 -20.86 -10.20 32.82
CA SER A 18 -20.98 -10.75 31.49
C SER A 18 -19.90 -10.09 30.63
N LEU A 19 -18.71 -10.68 30.65
CA LEU A 19 -17.75 -10.51 29.57
C LEU A 19 -18.42 -11.15 28.35
N ALA A 20 -19.13 -10.33 27.58
CA ALA A 20 -19.49 -10.67 26.22
C ALA A 20 -18.20 -10.65 25.40
N PHE A 21 -17.45 -11.75 25.42
CA PHE A 21 -16.46 -12.03 24.39
C PHE A 21 -17.26 -12.38 23.12
N ALA A 22 -17.38 -11.43 22.20
CA ALA A 22 -17.83 -11.74 20.86
C ALA A 22 -16.67 -12.49 20.19
N GLY A 23 -16.82 -13.80 19.97
CA GLY A 23 -15.78 -14.64 19.40
C GLY A 23 -15.27 -14.11 18.07
N ALA A 24 -13.96 -13.95 17.95
CA ALA A 24 -13.32 -13.51 16.72
C ALA A 24 -12.96 -14.74 15.89
N ILE A 25 -13.87 -15.13 14.98
CA ILE A 25 -13.56 -16.17 13.99
C ILE A 25 -12.42 -15.68 13.09
N SER A 26 -11.37 -16.48 12.96
CA SER A 26 -10.18 -16.17 12.16
C SER A 26 -9.64 -17.42 11.47
N MET A 27 -8.73 -17.24 10.53
CA MET A 27 -8.02 -18.35 9.88
C MET A 27 -6.52 -18.19 10.10
N SER A 28 -5.89 -19.25 10.58
CA SER A 28 -4.43 -19.37 10.52
C SER A 28 -4.02 -20.09 9.24
N TRP A 29 -2.90 -19.66 8.69
CA TRP A 29 -2.35 -20.14 7.43
C TRP A 29 -0.85 -20.28 7.53
N LYS A 30 -0.32 -21.33 6.92
CA LYS A 30 1.10 -21.47 6.59
C LYS A 30 1.29 -22.42 5.42
N THR A 31 2.50 -22.47 4.92
CA THR A 31 2.95 -23.60 4.10
C THR A 31 3.95 -24.47 4.84
N ASP A 32 4.30 -25.63 4.29
CA ASP A 32 5.29 -26.56 4.86
C ASP A 32 6.73 -26.04 4.78
N LYS A 33 6.99 -25.09 3.88
CA LYS A 33 8.24 -24.30 3.81
C LYS A 33 7.93 -22.80 3.90
N GLU A 34 8.97 -21.97 3.82
CA GLU A 34 8.82 -20.53 3.61
C GLU A 34 8.04 -20.27 2.30
N PRO A 35 6.96 -19.46 2.31
CA PRO A 35 6.03 -19.36 1.17
C PRO A 35 6.67 -19.03 -0.17
N VAL A 36 7.80 -18.32 -0.19
CA VAL A 36 8.48 -17.85 -1.42
C VAL A 36 9.73 -18.66 -1.78
N SER A 37 9.97 -19.78 -1.10
CA SER A 37 11.21 -20.56 -1.21
C SER A 37 11.14 -21.79 -2.12
N TYR A 38 9.99 -22.07 -2.75
CA TYR A 38 9.80 -23.30 -3.51
C TYR A 38 10.59 -23.29 -4.83
N GLN A 39 10.87 -24.50 -5.32
CA GLN A 39 11.34 -24.71 -6.69
C GLN A 39 10.19 -25.13 -7.61
N PRO A 40 10.27 -24.86 -8.93
CA PRO A 40 9.30 -25.37 -9.89
C PRO A 40 9.16 -26.89 -9.80
N GLY A 41 7.93 -27.36 -9.64
CA GLY A 41 7.60 -28.77 -9.47
C GLY A 41 7.60 -29.25 -8.01
N ASP A 42 8.05 -28.45 -7.05
CA ASP A 42 7.90 -28.77 -5.63
C ASP A 42 6.42 -28.94 -5.28
N THR A 43 6.16 -29.90 -4.40
CA THR A 43 4.84 -30.02 -3.76
C THR A 43 4.73 -28.96 -2.67
N MET A 44 3.66 -28.18 -2.71
CA MET A 44 3.33 -27.12 -1.76
C MET A 44 2.15 -27.62 -0.90
N HIS A 45 2.35 -27.67 0.41
CA HIS A 45 1.29 -28.03 1.37
C HIS A 45 0.76 -26.76 2.02
N CYS A 46 -0.42 -26.35 1.59
CA CYS A 46 -1.13 -25.17 2.04
C CYS A 46 -2.01 -25.53 3.25
N ILE A 47 -1.56 -25.17 4.47
CA ILE A 47 -2.15 -25.64 5.73
C ILE A 47 -3.02 -24.53 6.32
N ILE A 48 -4.32 -24.81 6.45
CA ILE A 48 -5.35 -23.87 6.89
C ILE A 48 -6.04 -24.42 8.13
N GLN A 49 -6.17 -23.59 9.16
CA GLN A 49 -6.97 -23.91 10.35
C GLN A 49 -7.92 -22.76 10.65
N LEU A 50 -9.22 -23.07 10.66
CA LEU A 50 -10.26 -22.16 11.14
C LEU A 50 -10.22 -22.13 12.68
N LEU A 51 -10.32 -20.93 13.23
CA LEU A 51 -10.20 -20.65 14.65
C LEU A 51 -11.39 -19.82 15.12
N ASP A 52 -11.85 -20.06 16.34
CA ASP A 52 -12.76 -19.23 17.10
C ASP A 52 -12.05 -18.85 18.40
N ASP A 53 -11.79 -17.56 18.62
CA ASP A 53 -10.95 -17.06 19.72
C ASP A 53 -9.62 -17.81 19.88
N GLY A 54 -8.97 -18.09 18.74
CA GLY A 54 -7.68 -18.79 18.69
C GLY A 54 -7.75 -20.30 18.90
N GLN A 55 -8.93 -20.88 19.14
CA GLN A 55 -9.12 -22.32 19.28
C GLN A 55 -9.65 -22.94 17.98
N PRO A 56 -9.21 -24.15 17.58
CA PRO A 56 -9.70 -24.83 16.39
C PRO A 56 -11.23 -24.96 16.32
N LEU A 57 -11.83 -24.34 15.30
CA LEU A 57 -13.27 -24.39 15.04
C LEU A 57 -13.60 -25.49 14.03
N ALA A 58 -14.39 -26.49 14.46
CA ALA A 58 -14.79 -27.62 13.64
C ALA A 58 -16.18 -27.46 13.00
N GLY A 59 -16.47 -28.25 11.98
CA GLY A 59 -17.81 -28.43 11.42
C GLY A 59 -18.25 -27.31 10.48
N LYS A 60 -17.36 -26.41 10.06
CA LYS A 60 -17.65 -25.38 9.05
C LYS A 60 -17.20 -25.84 7.67
N THR A 61 -17.99 -25.56 6.65
CA THR A 61 -17.62 -25.85 5.27
C THR A 61 -16.64 -24.79 4.77
N LEU A 62 -15.50 -25.22 4.29
CA LEU A 62 -14.49 -24.39 3.65
C LEU A 62 -14.51 -24.69 2.15
N GLN A 63 -14.96 -23.74 1.34
CA GLN A 63 -14.83 -23.81 -0.11
C GLN A 63 -13.53 -23.14 -0.51
N TRP A 64 -12.67 -23.84 -1.25
CA TRP A 64 -11.39 -23.29 -1.66
C TRP A 64 -11.24 -23.23 -3.17
N ARG A 65 -10.44 -22.27 -3.61
CA ARG A 65 -10.04 -22.06 -5.00
C ARG A 65 -8.54 -21.85 -5.07
N ARG A 66 -7.89 -22.58 -5.98
CA ARG A 66 -6.51 -22.41 -6.37
C ARG A 66 -6.46 -21.78 -7.75
N SER A 67 -5.65 -20.74 -7.93
CA SER A 67 -5.22 -20.23 -9.24
C SER A 67 -3.71 -20.01 -9.24
N GLY A 68 -3.07 -19.91 -10.41
CA GLY A 68 -1.65 -19.60 -10.46
C GLY A 68 -1.22 -19.06 -11.82
N ASP A 69 0.03 -18.61 -11.89
CA ASP A 69 0.64 -18.06 -13.12
C ASP A 69 0.78 -19.12 -14.24
N ASP A 70 0.61 -20.40 -13.90
CA ASP A 70 0.51 -21.51 -14.85
C ASP A 70 -0.89 -21.63 -15.51
N GLY A 71 -1.82 -20.73 -15.18
CA GLY A 71 -3.19 -20.73 -15.69
C GLY A 71 -4.07 -21.86 -15.13
N VAL A 72 -3.54 -22.70 -14.23
CA VAL A 72 -4.31 -23.81 -13.66
C VAL A 72 -5.28 -23.26 -12.61
N ILE A 73 -6.55 -23.65 -12.73
CA ILE A 73 -7.59 -23.35 -11.74
C ILE A 73 -8.07 -24.68 -11.17
N ALA A 74 -8.14 -24.78 -9.85
CA ALA A 74 -8.74 -25.91 -9.15
C ALA A 74 -9.65 -25.40 -8.03
N THR A 75 -10.69 -26.15 -7.72
CA THR A 75 -11.60 -25.86 -6.61
C THR A 75 -11.87 -27.12 -5.82
N GLY A 76 -12.32 -26.94 -4.60
CA GLY A 76 -12.80 -28.04 -3.78
C GLY A 76 -13.45 -27.54 -2.51
N HIS A 77 -13.80 -28.48 -1.65
CA HIS A 77 -14.37 -28.21 -0.34
C HIS A 77 -13.71 -29.09 0.71
N ALA A 78 -13.72 -28.62 1.95
CA ALA A 78 -13.33 -29.37 3.12
C ALA A 78 -14.25 -28.99 4.29
N VAL A 79 -14.28 -29.81 5.33
CA VAL A 79 -14.93 -29.46 6.59
C VAL A 79 -13.84 -29.16 7.60
N SER A 80 -13.93 -28.01 8.27
CA SER A 80 -12.96 -27.64 9.31
C SER A 80 -13.01 -28.66 10.46
N SER A 81 -11.85 -28.95 11.04
CA SER A 81 -11.71 -29.91 12.12
C SER A 81 -11.01 -29.27 13.32
N ALA A 82 -11.34 -29.76 14.52
CA ALA A 82 -10.69 -29.33 15.76
C ALA A 82 -9.32 -29.98 15.96
N SER A 83 -9.04 -31.09 15.28
CA SER A 83 -7.85 -31.92 15.50
C SER A 83 -6.87 -31.93 14.34
N GLN A 84 -7.30 -31.60 13.13
CA GLN A 84 -6.48 -31.64 11.93
C GLN A 84 -6.76 -30.41 11.05
N PRO A 85 -5.72 -29.67 10.62
CA PRO A 85 -5.91 -28.58 9.68
C PRO A 85 -6.30 -29.13 8.29
N VAL A 86 -6.95 -28.29 7.51
CA VAL A 86 -7.18 -28.57 6.09
C VAL A 86 -5.87 -28.34 5.33
N VAL A 87 -5.46 -29.33 4.54
CA VAL A 87 -4.25 -29.25 3.72
C VAL A 87 -4.63 -29.27 2.26
N ILE A 88 -4.43 -28.15 1.57
CA ILE A 88 -4.57 -28.06 0.12
C ILE A 88 -3.19 -28.39 -0.47
N ILE A 89 -3.10 -29.42 -1.30
CA ILE A 89 -1.83 -29.82 -1.93
C ILE A 89 -1.80 -29.27 -3.35
N THR A 90 -0.76 -28.53 -3.69
CA THR A 90 -0.60 -27.95 -5.02
C THR A 90 0.86 -27.93 -5.45
N SER A 91 1.12 -27.49 -6.68
CA SER A 91 2.46 -27.24 -7.22
C SER A 91 2.33 -26.27 -8.39
N ILE A 92 3.45 -25.68 -8.80
CA ILE A 92 3.59 -24.92 -10.05
C ILE A 92 4.87 -25.38 -10.75
N LYS A 93 4.80 -25.66 -12.05
CA LYS A 93 5.91 -26.26 -12.82
C LYS A 93 6.89 -25.25 -13.41
N GLN A 94 6.66 -23.97 -13.17
CA GLN A 94 7.44 -22.85 -13.68
C GLN A 94 7.63 -21.80 -12.58
N PRO A 95 8.59 -20.86 -12.74
CA PRO A 95 8.65 -19.68 -11.89
C PRO A 95 7.30 -18.96 -11.85
N GLY A 96 6.81 -18.65 -10.65
CA GLY A 96 5.52 -17.98 -10.46
C GLY A 96 4.84 -18.29 -9.15
N PHE A 97 3.65 -17.72 -9.00
CA PHE A 97 2.82 -17.78 -7.82
C PHE A 97 1.64 -18.73 -7.98
N VAL A 98 1.28 -19.37 -6.87
CA VAL A 98 0.00 -20.03 -6.66
C VAL A 98 -0.75 -19.27 -5.58
N ARG A 99 -2.01 -18.93 -5.88
CA ARG A 99 -2.95 -18.25 -5.01
C ARG A 99 -4.01 -19.22 -4.53
N ILE A 100 -4.27 -19.19 -3.23
CA ILE A 100 -5.30 -19.96 -2.54
C ILE A 100 -6.29 -18.99 -1.91
N GLU A 101 -7.55 -19.13 -2.30
CA GLU A 101 -8.69 -18.42 -1.73
C GLU A 101 -9.53 -19.45 -0.98
N VAL A 102 -10.02 -19.10 0.21
CA VAL A 102 -10.88 -19.96 1.02
C VAL A 102 -12.04 -19.15 1.58
N ASP A 103 -13.24 -19.55 1.23
CA ASP A 103 -14.49 -19.00 1.72
C ASP A 103 -15.07 -19.93 2.79
N VAL A 104 -15.43 -19.37 3.94
CA VAL A 104 -16.15 -20.10 4.99
C VAL A 104 -17.65 -19.99 4.70
N LEU A 105 -18.34 -21.12 4.62
CA LEU A 105 -19.76 -21.17 4.25
C LEU A 105 -20.65 -21.54 5.43
N GLU A 106 -21.86 -21.02 5.40
CA GLU A 106 -22.99 -21.46 6.21
C GLU A 106 -23.57 -22.78 5.68
N PRO A 107 -24.42 -23.49 6.46
CA PRO A 107 -25.04 -24.75 6.02
C PRO A 107 -25.90 -24.63 4.75
N ASP A 108 -26.42 -23.43 4.47
CA ASP A 108 -27.19 -23.15 3.25
C ASP A 108 -26.31 -22.83 2.02
N GLY A 109 -24.98 -22.85 2.19
CA GLY A 109 -23.99 -22.57 1.15
C GLY A 109 -23.68 -21.08 0.96
N SER A 110 -24.30 -20.17 1.72
CA SER A 110 -23.97 -18.75 1.67
C SER A 110 -22.64 -18.45 2.39
N PRO A 111 -21.90 -17.39 2.00
CA PRO A 111 -20.69 -16.99 2.72
C PRO A 111 -21.02 -16.55 4.15
N MET A 112 -20.33 -17.15 5.12
CA MET A 112 -20.36 -16.71 6.51
C MET A 112 -19.83 -15.28 6.59
N LYS A 113 -20.43 -14.46 7.44
CA LYS A 113 -20.02 -13.06 7.61
C LYS A 113 -19.30 -12.85 8.93
N ALA A 114 -18.23 -12.07 8.91
CA ALA A 114 -17.60 -11.54 10.10
C ALA A 114 -18.49 -10.43 10.72
N PRO A 115 -18.22 -9.99 11.97
CA PRO A 115 -19.03 -8.96 12.64
C PRO A 115 -19.15 -7.63 11.89
N ASN A 116 -18.21 -7.31 11.02
CA ASN A 116 -18.23 -6.12 10.15
C ASN A 116 -19.13 -6.27 8.91
N GLY A 117 -19.75 -7.43 8.71
CA GLY A 117 -20.64 -7.73 7.59
C GLY A 117 -19.94 -8.24 6.32
N GLU A 118 -18.61 -8.31 6.32
CA GLU A 118 -17.82 -8.86 5.21
C GLU A 118 -17.80 -10.40 5.25
N ALA A 119 -17.63 -11.03 4.09
CA ALA A 119 -17.47 -12.48 4.03
C ALA A 119 -16.18 -12.92 4.75
N LEU A 120 -16.29 -13.97 5.56
CA LEU A 120 -15.15 -14.59 6.22
C LEU A 120 -14.34 -15.38 5.19
N ARG A 121 -13.29 -14.73 4.69
CA ARG A 121 -12.47 -15.21 3.58
C ARG A 121 -10.99 -15.15 3.94
N PHE A 122 -10.23 -16.12 3.43
CA PHE A 122 -8.79 -16.11 3.44
C PHE A 122 -8.29 -16.02 2.00
N GLU A 123 -7.23 -15.23 1.79
CA GLU A 123 -6.46 -15.20 0.56
C GLU A 123 -4.96 -15.24 0.92
N GLY A 124 -4.23 -16.15 0.30
CA GLY A 124 -2.79 -16.27 0.46
C GLY A 124 -2.16 -17.02 -0.69
N GLY A 125 -0.86 -17.23 -0.64
CA GLY A 125 -0.17 -17.90 -1.74
C GLY A 125 1.24 -18.36 -1.39
N ALA A 126 1.81 -19.10 -2.34
CA ALA A 126 3.18 -19.57 -2.32
C ALA A 126 3.79 -19.35 -3.71
N ALA A 127 5.11 -19.26 -3.78
CA ALA A 127 5.84 -18.97 -5.01
C ALA A 127 6.97 -19.95 -5.23
N ALA A 128 7.16 -20.33 -6.48
CA ALA A 128 8.35 -21.04 -6.94
C ALA A 128 9.26 -20.08 -7.72
N HIS A 129 10.53 -19.98 -7.35
CA HIS A 129 11.52 -19.07 -7.96
C HIS A 129 10.95 -17.68 -8.36
N PRO A 130 10.31 -16.92 -7.44
CA PRO A 130 9.74 -15.61 -7.80
C PRO A 130 10.79 -14.63 -8.36
N GLU A 131 12.06 -14.79 -8.01
CA GLU A 131 13.19 -14.00 -8.52
C GLU A 131 13.51 -14.25 -10.00
N LYS A 132 12.95 -15.31 -10.61
CA LYS A 132 13.11 -15.64 -12.03
C LYS A 132 11.93 -15.18 -12.88
N LEU A 133 10.93 -14.53 -12.29
CA LEU A 133 9.85 -13.92 -13.04
C LEU A 133 10.40 -12.83 -13.95
N LEU A 134 10.03 -12.91 -15.22
CA LEU A 134 10.38 -11.92 -16.23
C LEU A 134 9.21 -10.97 -16.40
N GLY A 135 9.51 -9.67 -16.47
CA GLY A 135 8.53 -8.66 -16.85
C GLY A 135 8.14 -8.77 -18.33
N SER A 136 7.22 -7.92 -18.75
CA SER A 136 6.88 -7.75 -20.15
C SER A 136 8.04 -7.15 -20.95
N THR A 137 8.08 -7.41 -22.26
CA THR A 137 8.99 -6.71 -23.18
C THR A 137 8.71 -5.22 -23.15
N GLU A 138 9.76 -4.43 -22.93
CA GLU A 138 9.70 -2.97 -23.01
C GLU A 138 9.35 -2.52 -24.44
N PRO A 139 8.40 -1.59 -24.63
CA PRO A 139 8.14 -1.00 -25.94
C PRO A 139 9.38 -0.33 -26.52
N ALA A 140 9.62 -0.48 -27.83
CA ALA A 140 10.81 0.05 -28.48
C ALA A 140 10.97 1.58 -28.38
N ASP A 141 9.87 2.31 -28.16
CA ASP A 141 9.85 3.77 -28.01
C ASP A 141 9.67 4.24 -26.55
N PHE A 142 9.85 3.37 -25.55
CA PHE A 142 9.59 3.68 -24.14
C PHE A 142 10.35 4.94 -23.66
N ASP A 143 11.66 5.00 -23.86
CA ASP A 143 12.48 6.16 -23.48
C ASP A 143 12.07 7.40 -24.27
N ALA A 144 11.90 7.25 -25.59
CA ALA A 144 11.49 8.35 -26.46
C ALA A 144 10.12 8.91 -26.07
N PHE A 145 9.20 8.08 -25.57
CA PHE A 145 7.92 8.50 -25.04
C PHE A 145 8.09 9.37 -23.80
N TRP A 146 8.89 8.93 -22.83
CA TRP A 146 9.10 9.70 -21.59
C TRP A 146 9.84 11.02 -21.82
N GLU A 147 10.79 11.07 -22.76
CA GLU A 147 11.42 12.33 -23.16
C GLU A 147 10.40 13.30 -23.77
N ARG A 148 9.44 12.81 -24.58
CA ARG A 148 8.32 13.65 -25.07
C ARG A 148 7.44 14.14 -23.91
N GLN A 149 7.16 13.31 -22.90
CA GLN A 149 6.36 13.74 -21.74
C GLN A 149 7.10 14.78 -20.89
N LYS A 150 8.41 14.64 -20.68
CA LYS A 150 9.25 15.63 -19.99
C LYS A 150 9.27 16.96 -20.75
N ALA A 151 9.44 16.93 -22.07
CA ALA A 151 9.40 18.12 -22.91
C ALA A 151 8.04 18.83 -22.83
N ARG A 152 6.94 18.07 -22.95
CA ARG A 152 5.57 18.58 -22.77
C ARG A 152 5.37 19.21 -21.39
N LEU A 153 5.93 18.62 -20.33
CA LEU A 153 5.84 19.20 -18.99
C LEU A 153 6.67 20.50 -18.89
N ALA A 154 7.84 20.58 -19.53
CA ALA A 154 8.70 21.75 -19.52
C ALA A 154 8.10 22.97 -20.22
N GLU A 155 7.21 22.76 -21.20
CA GLU A 155 6.46 23.84 -21.87
C GLU A 155 5.49 24.59 -20.93
N VAL A 156 5.10 23.97 -19.80
CA VAL A 156 4.20 24.59 -18.82
C VAL A 156 5.02 25.26 -17.73
N PRO A 157 5.01 26.61 -17.62
CA PRO A 157 5.70 27.31 -16.54
C PRO A 157 5.32 26.77 -15.16
N MET A 158 6.29 26.63 -14.26
CA MET A 158 6.06 26.13 -12.91
C MET A 158 5.52 27.23 -11.98
N THR A 159 4.35 27.76 -12.32
CA THR A 159 3.62 28.68 -11.45
C THR A 159 3.04 27.89 -10.27
N ALA A 160 3.49 28.22 -9.06
CA ALA A 160 3.05 27.61 -7.82
C ALA A 160 2.26 28.62 -6.97
N GLU A 161 1.07 28.22 -6.57
CA GLU A 161 0.25 28.91 -5.57
C GLU A 161 0.47 28.21 -4.23
N LEU A 162 0.86 28.98 -3.22
CA LEU A 162 1.03 28.50 -1.84
C LEU A 162 0.06 29.25 -0.94
N LYS A 163 -0.82 28.51 -0.28
CA LYS A 163 -1.71 29.04 0.74
C LYS A 163 -1.35 28.42 2.08
N GLU A 164 -0.81 29.21 2.99
CA GLU A 164 -0.59 28.76 4.35
C GLU A 164 -1.94 28.39 4.99
N ILE A 165 -2.00 27.20 5.60
CA ILE A 165 -3.20 26.73 6.29
C ILE A 165 -2.96 26.74 7.79
N ALA A 166 -3.95 27.25 8.52
CA ALA A 166 -3.96 27.22 9.97
C ALA A 166 -4.25 25.78 10.44
N ASP A 167 -3.20 24.98 10.53
CA ASP A 167 -3.25 23.61 11.08
C ASP A 167 -2.66 23.61 12.50
N ALA A 168 -3.24 22.80 13.38
CA ALA A 168 -2.88 22.77 14.80
C ALA A 168 -1.59 22.00 15.10
N ARG A 169 -0.89 21.44 14.10
CA ARG A 169 0.35 20.70 14.33
C ARG A 169 1.48 21.63 14.76
N PRO A 170 1.95 21.52 16.02
CA PRO A 170 3.00 22.40 16.52
C PRO A 170 4.33 22.09 15.82
N GLY A 171 5.08 23.14 15.50
CA GLY A 171 6.45 23.02 14.98
C GLY A 171 6.56 22.94 13.45
N PHE A 172 5.47 23.14 12.71
CA PHE A 172 5.49 23.10 11.24
C PHE A 172 4.79 24.30 10.61
N GLN A 173 5.33 24.78 9.49
CA GLN A 173 4.60 25.59 8.52
C GLN A 173 3.97 24.66 7.49
N ILE A 174 2.67 24.81 7.25
CA ILE A 174 1.92 23.92 6.37
C ILE A 174 1.24 24.76 5.28
N TYR A 175 1.45 24.36 4.03
CA TYR A 175 0.90 25.02 2.85
C TYR A 175 0.05 24.06 2.05
N ASP A 176 -1.14 24.51 1.65
CA ASP A 176 -1.85 23.96 0.51
C ASP A 176 -1.19 24.48 -0.77
N VAL A 177 -0.72 23.56 -1.60
CA VAL A 177 0.10 23.85 -2.77
C VAL A 177 -0.65 23.42 -4.03
N LYS A 178 -0.73 24.34 -4.99
CA LYS A 178 -1.20 24.07 -6.34
C LYS A 178 -0.16 24.50 -7.35
N VAL A 179 0.27 23.60 -8.22
CA VAL A 179 1.27 23.89 -9.26
C VAL A 179 0.69 23.55 -10.63
N ALA A 180 0.83 24.47 -11.58
CA ALA A 180 0.46 24.21 -12.97
C ALA A 180 1.13 22.92 -13.48
N CYS A 181 0.45 22.14 -14.31
CA CYS A 181 0.93 20.85 -14.83
C CYS A 181 0.40 20.65 -16.25
N ALA A 182 1.11 19.88 -17.07
CA ALA A 182 0.67 19.56 -18.45
C ALA A 182 -0.48 18.54 -18.53
N SER A 183 -0.94 18.02 -17.39
CA SER A 183 -2.10 17.14 -17.30
C SER A 183 -3.42 17.93 -17.28
N LYS A 184 -4.57 17.23 -17.36
CA LYS A 184 -5.92 17.85 -17.28
C LYS A 184 -6.11 18.70 -16.00
N ARG A 185 -5.43 18.34 -14.92
CA ARG A 185 -5.53 18.98 -13.60
C ARG A 185 -4.14 19.41 -13.11
N PRO A 186 -4.05 20.42 -12.22
CA PRO A 186 -2.78 20.82 -11.62
C PRO A 186 -2.20 19.69 -10.74
N LEU A 187 -0.95 19.84 -10.33
CA LEU A 187 -0.48 19.20 -9.10
C LEU A 187 -1.18 19.87 -7.92
N THR A 188 -1.78 19.09 -7.02
CA THR A 188 -2.25 19.55 -5.71
C THR A 188 -1.59 18.73 -4.61
N ALA A 189 -1.15 19.41 -3.56
CA ALA A 189 -0.35 18.80 -2.50
C ALA A 189 -0.45 19.58 -1.18
N TYR A 190 -0.12 18.93 -0.07
CA TYR A 190 0.24 19.62 1.17
C TYR A 190 1.75 19.59 1.36
N LEU A 191 2.34 20.76 1.60
CA LEU A 191 3.75 20.93 1.94
C LEU A 191 3.88 21.24 3.42
N ALA A 192 4.64 20.42 4.15
CA ALA A 192 4.99 20.67 5.55
C ALA A 192 6.50 20.92 5.69
N ILE A 193 6.84 21.97 6.44
CA ILE A 193 8.21 22.44 6.65
C ILE A 193 8.43 22.59 8.16
N PRO A 194 9.46 21.94 8.74
CA PRO A 194 9.82 22.17 10.14
C PRO A 194 10.17 23.64 10.42
N ASN A 195 9.63 24.20 11.50
CA ASN A 195 9.90 25.58 11.90
C ASN A 195 11.38 25.79 12.23
N GLY A 196 11.93 26.94 11.84
CA GLY A 196 13.30 27.33 12.19
C GLY A 196 14.39 26.54 11.47
N CYS A 197 14.05 25.78 10.42
CA CYS A 197 15.05 25.16 9.57
C CYS A 197 15.88 26.22 8.82
N ARG A 198 17.13 25.88 8.53
CA ARG A 198 18.01 26.74 7.73
C ARG A 198 17.83 26.44 6.25
N GLU A 199 18.18 27.39 5.40
CA GLU A 199 18.31 27.12 3.97
C GLU A 199 19.23 25.92 3.73
N LYS A 200 18.82 25.05 2.80
CA LYS A 200 19.55 23.87 2.35
C LYS A 200 19.98 22.94 3.48
N SER A 201 19.16 22.80 4.51
CA SER A 201 19.51 22.01 5.70
C SER A 201 18.79 20.68 5.81
N LEU A 202 17.70 20.49 5.07
CA LEU A 202 16.82 19.33 5.24
C LEU A 202 16.72 18.47 3.99
N PRO A 203 16.68 17.13 4.13
CA PRO A 203 16.15 16.25 3.10
C PRO A 203 14.72 16.63 2.70
N ALA A 204 14.28 16.14 1.54
CA ALA A 204 12.90 16.22 1.09
C ALA A 204 12.29 14.82 0.97
N GLN A 205 11.00 14.71 1.27
CA GLN A 205 10.19 13.52 1.00
C GLN A 205 8.94 13.88 0.20
N VAL A 206 8.66 13.13 -0.86
CA VAL A 206 7.42 13.21 -1.62
C VAL A 206 6.60 11.95 -1.38
N MET A 207 5.37 12.11 -0.90
CA MET A 207 4.47 11.01 -0.54
C MET A 207 3.31 10.90 -1.53
N PHE A 208 3.01 9.66 -1.95
CA PHE A 208 1.95 9.34 -2.89
C PHE A 208 0.94 8.37 -2.26
N HIS A 209 -0.30 8.41 -2.74
CA HIS A 209 -1.40 7.65 -2.14
C HIS A 209 -1.76 6.38 -2.91
N GLY A 210 -2.31 5.42 -2.17
CA GLY A 210 -2.95 4.22 -2.70
C GLY A 210 -4.19 4.53 -3.54
N TYR A 211 -4.84 3.47 -4.03
CA TYR A 211 -6.03 3.61 -4.86
C TYR A 211 -7.19 4.18 -4.04
N GLY A 212 -7.84 5.22 -4.55
CA GLY A 212 -8.92 5.96 -3.90
C GLY A 212 -9.09 7.35 -4.49
N VAL A 213 -10.22 7.99 -4.22
CA VAL A 213 -10.50 9.36 -4.65
C VAL A 213 -10.49 10.27 -3.43
N SER A 214 -9.39 11.00 -3.24
CA SER A 214 -9.20 11.97 -2.16
C SER A 214 -8.26 13.09 -2.59
N GLY A 215 -8.19 14.14 -1.79
CA GLY A 215 -7.13 15.13 -1.84
C GLY A 215 -5.84 14.63 -1.18
N ALA A 216 -4.81 15.46 -1.19
CA ALA A 216 -3.61 15.25 -0.38
C ALA A 216 -3.95 15.20 1.12
N THR A 217 -3.10 14.53 1.88
CA THR A 217 -3.15 14.50 3.35
C THR A 217 -1.96 15.25 3.89
N ILE A 218 -2.15 16.03 4.95
CA ILE A 218 -1.01 16.71 5.54
C ILE A 218 -0.19 15.66 6.30
N GLN A 219 1.08 15.51 5.92
CA GLN A 219 2.07 14.66 6.58
C GLN A 219 3.19 15.55 7.12
N THR A 220 3.72 15.25 8.30
CA THR A 220 4.80 16.04 8.92
C THR A 220 5.92 15.16 9.40
N SER A 221 7.14 15.69 9.37
CA SER A 221 8.33 14.98 9.82
C SER A 221 9.37 15.98 10.32
N PRO A 222 9.89 15.84 11.56
CA PRO A 222 10.75 16.88 12.16
C PRO A 222 12.13 17.01 11.50
N ASP A 223 12.55 16.03 10.69
CA ASP A 223 13.89 15.94 10.12
C ASP A 223 13.95 16.08 8.59
N ARG A 224 12.82 16.41 7.93
CA ARG A 224 12.74 16.64 6.48
C ARG A 224 11.57 17.53 6.10
N ILE A 225 11.61 18.14 4.92
CA ILE A 225 10.40 18.73 4.33
C ILE A 225 9.56 17.63 3.67
N VAL A 226 8.24 17.72 3.77
CA VAL A 226 7.31 16.68 3.27
C VAL A 226 6.32 17.31 2.29
N LEU A 227 6.23 16.75 1.09
CA LEU A 227 5.23 17.08 0.09
C LEU A 227 4.34 15.87 -0.17
N ASP A 228 3.12 15.90 0.35
CA ASP A 228 2.13 14.84 0.13
C ASP A 228 1.24 15.21 -1.06
N VAL A 229 1.16 14.32 -2.05
CA VAL A 229 0.61 14.60 -3.37
C VAL A 229 -0.72 13.89 -3.58
N GLY A 230 -1.76 14.67 -3.90
CA GLY A 230 -3.04 14.13 -4.35
C GLY A 230 -2.93 13.55 -5.76
N ALA A 231 -3.23 12.26 -5.92
CA ALA A 231 -3.05 11.53 -7.19
C ALA A 231 -3.82 12.18 -8.36
N HIS A 232 -4.96 12.80 -8.08
CA HIS A 232 -5.94 13.27 -9.05
C HIS A 232 -5.87 14.76 -9.39
N GLY A 233 -5.05 15.55 -8.68
CA GLY A 233 -5.04 17.02 -8.82
C GLY A 233 -6.33 17.69 -8.35
N LEU A 234 -7.00 17.12 -7.35
CA LEU A 234 -8.24 17.63 -6.76
C LEU A 234 -7.95 18.70 -5.72
N GLU A 235 -8.94 19.56 -5.45
CA GLU A 235 -8.84 20.49 -4.32
C GLU A 235 -8.67 19.72 -3.01
N ASN A 236 -7.75 20.20 -2.16
CA ASN A 236 -7.46 19.60 -0.86
C ASN A 236 -8.42 20.15 0.21
N GLY A 237 -8.62 19.38 1.28
CA GLY A 237 -9.40 19.83 2.45
C GLY A 237 -10.90 20.05 2.17
N ARG A 238 -11.44 19.43 1.11
CA ARG A 238 -12.87 19.44 0.81
C ARG A 238 -13.62 18.44 1.70
N GLU A 239 -14.93 18.62 1.75
CA GLU A 239 -15.87 17.74 2.43
C GLU A 239 -15.92 16.33 1.80
N ASP A 240 -16.15 15.28 2.58
CA ASP A 240 -16.20 13.88 2.08
C ASP A 240 -17.21 13.70 0.93
N ALA A 241 -18.32 14.45 0.96
CA ALA A 241 -19.33 14.44 -0.10
C ALA A 241 -18.78 14.88 -1.47
N TYR A 242 -17.80 15.79 -1.50
CA TYR A 242 -17.15 16.23 -2.73
C TYR A 242 -16.34 15.08 -3.36
N TYR A 243 -15.52 14.40 -2.56
CA TYR A 243 -14.70 13.28 -3.03
C TYR A 243 -15.56 12.08 -3.44
N LYS A 244 -16.59 11.76 -2.65
CA LYS A 244 -17.55 10.70 -2.96
C LYS A 244 -18.30 10.95 -4.28
N ALA A 245 -18.74 12.19 -4.53
CA ALA A 245 -19.40 12.53 -5.78
C ALA A 245 -18.49 12.36 -7.01
N LEU A 246 -17.18 12.63 -6.86
CA LEU A 246 -16.20 12.37 -7.91
C LEU A 246 -15.94 10.88 -8.10
N GLU A 247 -15.83 10.12 -7.02
CA GLU A 247 -15.66 8.66 -7.03
C GLU A 247 -16.84 7.93 -7.70
N GLU A 248 -18.06 8.38 -7.44
CA GLU A 248 -19.27 7.81 -8.03
C GLU A 248 -19.54 8.33 -9.47
N GLY A 249 -18.87 9.41 -9.86
CA GLY A 249 -19.04 10.13 -11.12
C GLY A 249 -17.80 10.07 -12.03
N GLU A 250 -17.12 11.22 -12.17
CA GLU A 250 -16.00 11.40 -13.13
C GLU A 250 -14.86 10.38 -12.95
N LEU A 251 -14.57 10.00 -11.72
CA LEU A 251 -13.46 9.10 -11.37
C LEU A 251 -13.92 7.67 -11.06
N LYS A 252 -15.16 7.33 -11.42
CA LYS A 252 -15.67 5.97 -11.22
C LYS A 252 -14.81 4.96 -12.00
N ASN A 253 -14.21 4.02 -11.28
CA ASN A 253 -13.28 3.03 -11.83
C ASN A 253 -12.12 3.65 -12.63
N TYR A 254 -11.62 4.82 -12.19
CA TYR A 254 -10.52 5.52 -12.84
C TYR A 254 -9.34 4.57 -13.11
N GLY A 255 -8.61 4.81 -14.21
CA GLY A 255 -7.47 3.96 -14.57
C GLY A 255 -7.83 2.62 -15.22
N PHE A 256 -9.11 2.22 -15.24
CA PHE A 256 -9.57 0.96 -15.86
C PHE A 256 -10.50 1.16 -17.07
N ASN A 257 -10.55 2.37 -17.64
CA ASN A 257 -11.30 2.64 -18.86
C ASN A 257 -10.46 2.29 -20.11
N ASN A 258 -10.95 1.36 -20.93
CA ASN A 258 -10.24 0.89 -22.14
C ASN A 258 -10.08 1.97 -23.22
N GLU A 259 -11.05 2.87 -23.38
CA GLU A 259 -11.01 3.92 -24.39
C GLU A 259 -10.01 5.02 -23.99
N GLU A 260 -10.02 5.43 -22.72
CA GLU A 260 -9.05 6.38 -22.16
C GLU A 260 -7.62 5.82 -22.29
N ASN A 261 -7.44 4.54 -21.96
CA ASN A 261 -6.15 3.87 -21.99
C ASN A 261 -5.73 3.32 -23.37
N ALA A 262 -6.51 3.58 -24.43
CA ALA A 262 -6.20 3.10 -25.78
C ALA A 262 -4.89 3.66 -26.35
N ARG A 263 -4.42 4.81 -25.83
CA ARG A 263 -3.14 5.45 -26.19
C ARG A 263 -2.40 5.91 -24.94
N PRO A 264 -1.06 5.83 -24.92
CA PRO A 264 -0.29 6.17 -23.73
C PRO A 264 -0.38 7.65 -23.35
N GLU A 265 -0.62 8.56 -24.31
CA GLU A 265 -0.81 9.99 -24.04
C GLU A 265 -2.19 10.33 -23.44
N THR A 266 -3.20 9.48 -23.67
CA THR A 266 -4.55 9.67 -23.13
C THR A 266 -4.82 8.83 -21.90
N ALA A 267 -3.98 7.82 -21.65
CA ALA A 267 -4.12 6.95 -20.49
C ALA A 267 -4.17 7.75 -19.19
N TYR A 268 -5.07 7.34 -18.29
CA TYR A 268 -5.29 8.02 -17.01
C TYR A 268 -3.97 8.27 -16.25
N PHE A 269 -3.11 7.26 -16.19
CA PHE A 269 -1.83 7.33 -15.48
C PHE A 269 -0.80 8.25 -16.13
N ASN A 270 -0.94 8.63 -17.41
CA ASN A 270 -0.08 9.67 -17.99
C ASN A 270 -0.25 10.99 -17.21
N GLY A 271 -1.49 11.37 -16.91
CA GLY A 271 -1.78 12.56 -16.14
C GLY A 271 -1.25 12.48 -14.70
N VAL A 272 -1.36 11.31 -14.07
CA VAL A 272 -0.80 11.05 -12.73
C VAL A 272 0.71 11.22 -12.74
N LEU A 273 1.41 10.59 -13.69
CA LEU A 273 2.87 10.62 -13.75
C LEU A 273 3.43 11.99 -14.17
N LEU A 274 2.70 12.78 -14.95
CA LEU A 274 3.02 14.20 -15.17
C LEU A 274 2.96 15.01 -13.86
N ARG A 275 2.00 14.74 -12.97
CA ARG A 275 1.93 15.36 -11.65
C ARG A 275 3.04 14.87 -10.72
N VAL A 276 3.42 13.60 -10.79
CA VAL A 276 4.59 13.05 -10.08
C VAL A 276 5.85 13.82 -10.48
N MET A 277 6.17 13.92 -11.78
CA MET A 277 7.34 14.68 -12.24
C MET A 277 7.28 16.16 -11.82
N ARG A 278 6.10 16.79 -11.89
CA ARG A 278 5.91 18.17 -11.45
C ARG A 278 6.13 18.33 -9.94
N ALA A 279 5.77 17.33 -9.12
CA ALA A 279 6.01 17.34 -7.68
C ALA A 279 7.52 17.31 -7.37
N LEU A 280 8.28 16.50 -8.10
CA LEU A 280 9.74 16.46 -7.98
C LEU A 280 10.39 17.77 -8.44
N GLN A 281 9.93 18.36 -9.55
CA GLN A 281 10.40 19.68 -9.99
C GLN A 281 10.15 20.74 -8.91
N TYR A 282 8.95 20.75 -8.31
CA TYR A 282 8.57 21.73 -7.30
C TYR A 282 9.31 21.55 -5.97
N ILE A 283 9.40 20.33 -5.44
CA ILE A 283 10.05 20.10 -4.14
C ILE A 283 11.54 20.49 -4.21
N LYS A 284 12.18 20.31 -5.37
CA LYS A 284 13.57 20.70 -5.61
C LYS A 284 13.79 22.21 -5.67
N THR A 285 12.74 23.03 -5.79
CA THR A 285 12.88 24.51 -5.68
C THR A 285 12.78 25.02 -4.26
N ARG A 286 12.48 24.16 -3.28
CA ARG A 286 12.32 24.58 -1.89
C ARG A 286 13.65 25.04 -1.32
N PRO A 287 13.76 26.27 -0.77
CA PRO A 287 15.02 26.77 -0.21
C PRO A 287 15.50 25.94 0.99
N GLU A 288 14.60 25.20 1.65
CA GLU A 288 14.91 24.35 2.78
C GLU A 288 15.59 23.02 2.36
N TRP A 289 15.36 22.58 1.12
CA TRP A 289 15.92 21.32 0.60
C TRP A 289 17.43 21.39 0.45
N ASN A 290 18.12 20.39 0.97
CA ASN A 290 19.58 20.32 1.00
C ASN A 290 20.26 20.14 -0.37
N GLY A 291 19.48 19.95 -1.44
CA GLY A 291 19.99 19.81 -2.80
C GLY A 291 20.50 18.42 -3.14
N HIS A 292 20.31 17.43 -2.26
CA HIS A 292 20.81 16.08 -2.47
C HIS A 292 19.80 15.00 -2.04
N ASP A 293 19.32 15.03 -0.80
CA ASP A 293 18.51 13.92 -0.28
C ASP A 293 17.04 14.10 -0.66
N LEU A 294 16.58 13.25 -1.59
CA LEU A 294 15.20 13.25 -2.08
C LEU A 294 14.62 11.84 -1.98
N ILE A 295 13.61 11.71 -1.13
CA ILE A 295 12.93 10.45 -0.83
C ILE A 295 11.57 10.47 -1.51
N VAL A 296 11.20 9.36 -2.13
CA VAL A 296 9.84 9.16 -2.66
C VAL A 296 9.22 7.95 -2.00
N SER A 297 7.93 8.02 -1.68
CA SER A 297 7.28 6.91 -1.00
C SER A 297 5.79 6.82 -1.30
N GLY A 298 5.24 5.61 -1.25
CA GLY A 298 3.80 5.41 -1.26
C GLY A 298 3.39 3.95 -1.20
N PRO A 299 2.16 3.67 -0.75
CA PRO A 299 1.62 2.32 -0.73
C PRO A 299 0.88 1.98 -2.02
N SER A 300 0.90 0.70 -2.46
CA SER A 300 0.01 0.20 -3.52
C SER A 300 0.11 1.04 -4.81
N GLN A 301 -0.94 1.73 -5.25
CA GLN A 301 -0.90 2.71 -6.35
C GLN A 301 0.13 3.84 -6.11
N GLY A 302 0.31 4.26 -4.86
CA GLY A 302 1.35 5.18 -4.43
C GLY A 302 2.75 4.58 -4.59
N GLY A 303 2.89 3.27 -4.44
CA GLY A 303 4.13 2.54 -4.73
C GLY A 303 4.47 2.59 -6.22
N PHE A 304 3.48 2.42 -7.09
CA PHE A 304 3.65 2.63 -8.53
C PHE A 304 4.13 4.07 -8.84
N GLN A 305 3.52 5.08 -8.22
CA GLN A 305 3.93 6.48 -8.38
C GLN A 305 5.36 6.71 -7.87
N ALA A 306 5.75 6.14 -6.73
CA ALA A 306 7.09 6.26 -6.17
C ALA A 306 8.16 5.58 -7.05
N ILE A 307 7.87 4.39 -7.61
CA ILE A 307 8.77 3.72 -8.56
C ILE A 307 8.94 4.56 -9.82
N ALA A 308 7.84 5.08 -10.37
CA ALA A 308 7.90 5.94 -11.54
C ALA A 308 8.66 7.25 -11.25
N ALA A 309 8.46 7.84 -10.08
CA ALA A 309 9.19 9.03 -9.62
C ALA A 309 10.71 8.76 -9.64
N ALA A 310 11.13 7.65 -9.03
CA ALA A 310 12.53 7.28 -8.93
C ALA A 310 13.16 6.87 -10.28
N ALA A 311 12.37 6.34 -11.21
CA ALA A 311 12.82 6.00 -12.56
C ALA A 311 12.93 7.23 -13.48
N LEU A 312 12.04 8.23 -13.30
CA LEU A 312 11.94 9.40 -14.20
C LEU A 312 12.79 10.59 -13.75
N ASP A 313 13.28 10.61 -12.51
CA ASP A 313 14.10 11.69 -11.96
C ASP A 313 15.35 11.13 -11.28
N PRO A 314 16.56 11.39 -11.83
CA PRO A 314 17.80 10.84 -11.31
C PRO A 314 18.23 11.45 -9.95
N ASP A 315 17.58 12.53 -9.49
CA ASP A 315 17.91 13.15 -8.20
C ASP A 315 17.25 12.40 -7.02
N VAL A 316 16.39 11.41 -7.28
CA VAL A 316 15.79 10.59 -6.22
C VAL A 316 16.85 9.67 -5.61
N THR A 317 17.16 9.86 -4.33
CA THR A 317 18.18 9.09 -3.61
C THR A 317 17.63 7.88 -2.87
N ARG A 318 16.32 7.83 -2.63
CA ARG A 318 15.65 6.71 -1.94
C ARG A 318 14.20 6.56 -2.37
N CYS A 319 13.80 5.31 -2.62
CA CYS A 319 12.41 4.94 -2.96
C CYS A 319 11.89 3.92 -1.92
N ASP A 320 10.88 4.32 -1.14
CA ASP A 320 10.23 3.50 -0.13
C ASP A 320 8.83 3.08 -0.60
N VAL A 321 8.65 1.80 -0.92
CA VAL A 321 7.36 1.26 -1.39
C VAL A 321 6.80 0.26 -0.40
N CYS A 322 5.49 0.24 -0.22
CA CYS A 322 4.81 -0.81 0.53
C CYS A 322 3.55 -1.29 -0.20
N SER A 323 3.16 -2.54 0.01
CA SER A 323 1.83 -3.03 -0.37
C SER A 323 0.92 -2.90 0.86
N ASP A 324 -0.08 -2.03 0.84
CA ASP A 324 -0.97 -1.85 2.01
C ASP A 324 -1.73 -3.15 2.34
N GLY A 325 -1.82 -3.43 3.65
CA GLY A 325 -2.60 -4.55 4.21
C GLY A 325 -2.10 -5.04 5.58
N VAL A 326 -0.82 -4.83 5.91
CA VAL A 326 -0.26 -5.24 7.21
C VAL A 326 0.60 -4.11 7.76
N ARG A 327 0.18 -3.51 8.89
CA ARG A 327 1.10 -2.83 9.80
C ARG A 327 1.97 -3.89 10.49
N THR A 328 2.75 -4.60 9.72
CA THR A 328 3.98 -5.19 10.20
C THR A 328 5.02 -4.13 9.97
N THR A 329 5.82 -3.81 10.98
CA THR A 329 7.17 -3.29 10.84
C THR A 329 8.01 -4.31 10.06
N GLN A 330 7.63 -4.55 8.81
CA GLN A 330 8.49 -5.16 7.81
C GLN A 330 9.21 -3.99 7.19
N GLN A 331 10.47 -3.88 7.56
CA GLN A 331 11.45 -3.06 6.87
C GLN A 331 11.43 -3.54 5.41
N VAL A 332 10.69 -2.82 4.55
CA VAL A 332 10.81 -3.07 3.11
C VAL A 332 12.22 -2.65 2.75
N SER A 333 13.03 -3.65 2.41
CA SER A 333 14.45 -3.51 2.13
C SER A 333 14.68 -2.35 1.15
N LEU A 334 15.61 -1.48 1.51
CA LEU A 334 16.08 -0.33 0.73
C LEU A 334 16.22 -0.68 -0.76
N ILE A 335 15.47 0.00 -1.63
CA ILE A 335 15.81 0.04 -3.04
C ILE A 335 16.91 1.10 -3.20
N THR A 336 18.17 0.66 -3.20
CA THR A 336 19.29 1.50 -3.62
C THR A 336 19.31 1.52 -5.15
N ILE A 337 18.94 2.66 -5.75
CA ILE A 337 19.06 2.87 -7.19
C ILE A 337 20.51 3.32 -7.45
N PRO A 338 21.36 2.53 -8.12
CA PRO A 338 22.68 3.01 -8.50
C PRO A 338 22.53 4.18 -9.47
N PRO A 339 23.47 5.15 -9.48
CA PRO A 339 23.41 6.30 -10.37
C PRO A 339 23.28 5.82 -11.82
N LEU A 340 22.21 6.27 -12.48
CA LEU A 340 21.96 6.04 -13.90
C LEU A 340 23.12 6.67 -14.70
N SER A 341 24.15 5.89 -15.02
CA SER A 341 25.09 6.31 -16.06
C SER A 341 24.32 6.39 -17.37
N ALA A 342 24.61 7.41 -18.19
CA ALA A 342 23.87 7.82 -19.39
C ALA A 342 23.76 6.79 -20.54
N ASN A 343 23.94 5.50 -20.29
CA ASN A 343 23.71 4.37 -21.18
C ASN A 343 23.47 3.11 -20.32
N ALA A 344 22.22 2.82 -19.94
CA ALA A 344 21.91 1.53 -19.31
C ALA A 344 20.46 1.11 -19.56
N SER A 345 20.28 0.27 -20.58
CA SER A 345 19.18 -0.69 -20.64
C SER A 345 19.26 -1.60 -19.41
N SER A 346 18.18 -1.67 -18.63
CA SER A 346 18.00 -2.47 -17.41
C SER A 346 18.64 -1.95 -16.10
N ALA A 347 17.82 -1.30 -15.27
CA ALA A 347 18.06 -1.19 -13.84
C ALA A 347 17.68 -2.52 -13.17
N LYS A 348 18.62 -3.16 -12.44
CA LYS A 348 18.31 -4.33 -11.60
C LYS A 348 17.87 -3.87 -10.22
N LEU A 349 16.60 -4.11 -9.90
CA LEU A 349 16.05 -4.02 -8.54
C LEU A 349 16.56 -5.21 -7.73
N THR A 350 17.23 -4.97 -6.60
CA THR A 350 17.67 -6.05 -5.68
C THR A 350 17.07 -5.82 -4.29
N CYS A 351 16.33 -6.79 -3.77
CA CYS A 351 15.88 -6.82 -2.37
C CYS A 351 16.88 -7.59 -1.49
N SER A 352 17.21 -7.06 -0.31
CA SER A 352 18.06 -7.75 0.68
C SER A 352 17.24 -8.73 1.55
N PRO A 353 17.77 -9.94 1.87
CA PRO A 353 17.06 -10.96 2.63
C PRO A 353 17.44 -10.95 4.12
N ASP A 354 16.70 -10.24 4.98
CA ASP A 354 16.86 -10.43 6.44
C ASP A 354 15.49 -10.56 7.14
N SER A 355 15.25 -11.78 7.65
CA SER A 355 14.34 -12.23 8.73
C SER A 355 12.94 -11.61 8.90
N VAL A 356 11.92 -12.45 8.70
CA VAL A 356 10.47 -12.14 8.84
C VAL A 356 9.90 -12.79 10.11
N MET A 357 9.27 -11.99 10.97
CA MET A 357 8.39 -12.45 12.06
C MET A 357 7.01 -11.81 11.87
N ILE A 358 5.96 -12.63 11.88
CA ILE A 358 4.56 -12.22 11.69
C ILE A 358 3.91 -12.05 13.07
N SER A 359 3.36 -10.87 13.38
CA SER A 359 2.45 -10.67 14.51
C SER A 359 1.19 -9.91 14.08
N ALA A 360 0.03 -10.38 14.53
CA ALA A 360 -1.28 -9.82 14.21
C ALA A 360 -1.49 -8.40 14.79
N PRO A 361 -2.30 -7.54 14.14
CA PRO A 361 -2.58 -6.19 14.63
C PRO A 361 -3.54 -6.23 15.83
N HIS A 362 -3.10 -5.71 16.98
CA HIS A 362 -4.01 -5.21 18.01
C HIS A 362 -4.45 -3.78 17.64
N ARG A 363 -5.76 -3.52 17.61
CA ARG A 363 -6.29 -2.15 17.64
C ARG A 363 -6.60 -1.76 19.09
N ALA A 364 -6.20 -0.53 19.43
CA ALA A 364 -6.63 0.22 20.60
C ALA A 364 -7.96 0.93 20.34
#